data_AF-A0A8D2B7N4-F1
#
_entry.id   AF-A0A8D2B7N4-F1
#
_cell.length_a   1.000
_cell.length_b   1.000
_cell.length_c   1.000
_cell.angle_alpha   90.00
_cell.angle_beta   90.00
_cell.angle_gamma   90.00
#
_symmetry.space_group_name_H-M   'P 1'
#
loop_
_entity.id
_entity.type
_entity.pdbx_description
1 polymer ?
#
loop_
_entity_poly.entity_id
_entity_poly.type
_entity_poly.pdbx_seq_one_letter_code
_entity_poly.pdbx_strand_id
1 'polypeptide(L)'
;MATAIREVGVWRQTRTLLLKNYLIKCRTKKSSVQEILFPLFFLFWLILISMMHPNKKYEEVPDIELNPMDKSILSNLILGYTPVTNITSSIMQRVSADHLPDVIITEEYANEKEMLASSLSKPSNFVGVVFKDFMSYELRFFPDMIPVSSIYMDSRAGCSKSCEAAQYWSSGFTVLQASIDAAIIQLKTNVSLWKELESTKAVIMGGNCYYRNSYLFSRLILLYLVIAFSPFGYFLAIHIVIK
;
A
#
# COMPACT_ATOMS: atom_id res chain seq x y z
N MET A 1 50.23 -48.04 29.54
CA MET A 1 49.93 -49.26 28.73
C MET A 1 48.43 -49.60 28.69
N ALA A 2 47.67 -49.49 29.79
CA ALA A 2 46.24 -49.83 29.82
C ALA A 2 45.31 -48.93 28.98
N THR A 3 45.65 -47.66 28.76
CA THR A 3 44.84 -46.69 27.99
C THR A 3 44.86 -46.95 26.48
N ALA A 4 46.03 -47.28 25.91
CA ALA A 4 46.18 -47.60 24.49
C ALA A 4 45.44 -48.90 24.12
N ILE A 5 45.46 -49.92 24.99
CA ILE A 5 44.69 -51.17 24.81
C ILE A 5 43.18 -50.88 24.84
N ARG A 6 42.74 -49.94 25.70
CA ARG A 6 41.34 -49.51 25.78
C ARG A 6 40.88 -48.78 24.51
N GLU A 7 41.71 -47.92 23.92
CA GLU A 7 41.39 -47.25 22.65
C GLU A 7 41.31 -48.21 21.46
N VAL A 8 42.23 -49.18 21.38
CA VAL A 8 42.19 -50.22 20.34
C VAL A 8 40.93 -51.09 20.47
N GLY A 9 40.51 -51.40 21.70
CA GLY A 9 39.26 -52.09 21.99
C GLY A 9 38.02 -51.28 21.59
N VAL A 10 37.98 -49.99 21.94
CA VAL A 10 36.88 -49.08 21.61
C VAL A 10 36.77 -48.86 20.10
N TRP A 11 37.89 -48.67 19.39
CA TRP A 11 37.89 -48.54 17.93
C TRP A 11 37.38 -49.80 17.22
N ARG A 12 37.76 -50.98 17.71
CA ARG A 12 37.27 -52.25 17.18
C ARG A 12 35.77 -52.42 17.45
N GLN A 13 35.29 -51.98 18.62
CA GLN A 13 33.87 -51.96 18.96
C GLN A 13 33.07 -50.96 18.12
N THR A 14 33.54 -49.73 17.93
CA THR A 14 32.87 -48.71 17.10
C THR A 14 32.83 -49.15 15.64
N ARG A 15 33.92 -49.70 15.09
CA ARG A 15 33.94 -50.26 13.73
C ARG A 15 32.95 -51.40 13.56
N THR A 16 32.85 -52.29 14.55
CA THR A 16 31.89 -53.41 14.52
C THR A 16 30.45 -52.92 14.61
N LEU A 17 30.19 -51.91 15.44
CA LEU A 17 28.88 -51.25 15.54
C LEU A 17 28.49 -50.53 14.25
N LEU A 18 29.41 -49.81 13.61
CA LEU A 18 29.17 -49.16 12.32
C LEU A 18 28.88 -50.18 11.23
N LEU A 19 29.64 -51.29 11.18
CA LEU A 19 29.40 -52.37 10.23
C LEU A 19 28.03 -53.02 10.46
N LYS A 20 27.66 -53.26 11.73
CA LYS A 20 26.33 -53.79 12.09
C LYS A 20 25.22 -52.83 11.65
N ASN A 21 25.36 -51.53 11.92
CA ASN A 21 24.38 -50.52 11.51
C ASN A 21 24.28 -50.43 9.98
N TYR A 22 25.41 -50.51 9.26
CA TYR A 22 25.43 -50.56 7.80
C TYR A 22 24.72 -51.79 7.25
N LEU A 23 24.99 -52.98 7.79
CA LEU A 23 24.34 -54.22 7.36
C LEU A 23 22.82 -54.22 7.63
N ILE A 24 22.39 -53.66 8.77
CA ILE A 24 20.96 -53.46 9.06
C ILE A 24 20.34 -52.50 8.04
N LYS A 25 21.01 -51.38 7.74
CA LYS A 25 20.57 -50.39 6.75
C LYS A 25 20.47 -50.98 5.34
N CYS A 26 21.42 -51.84 4.96
CA CYS A 26 21.39 -52.59 3.69
C CYS A 26 20.22 -53.58 3.62
N ARG A 27 19.84 -54.20 4.74
CA ARG A 27 18.72 -55.15 4.81
C ARG A 27 17.36 -54.43 4.79
N THR A 28 17.27 -53.22 5.37
CA THR A 28 16.08 -52.35 5.33
C THR A 28 16.12 -51.34 4.17
N LYS A 29 16.52 -51.81 2.97
CA LYS A 29 16.75 -50.97 1.79
C LYS A 29 15.54 -50.08 1.41
N LYS A 30 14.31 -50.58 1.57
CA LYS A 30 13.08 -49.81 1.31
C LYS A 30 12.89 -48.63 2.28
N SER A 31 13.15 -48.83 3.57
CA SER A 31 13.06 -47.77 4.60
C SER A 31 14.16 -46.72 4.41
N SER A 32 15.38 -47.17 4.08
CA SER A 32 16.53 -46.27 3.90
C SER A 32 16.40 -45.36 2.68
N VAL A 33 15.80 -45.83 1.59
CA VAL A 33 15.52 -45.00 0.41
C VAL A 33 14.43 -43.98 0.73
N GLN A 34 13.38 -44.40 1.45
CA GLN A 34 12.27 -43.55 1.86
C GLN A 34 12.73 -42.42 2.79
N GLU A 35 13.66 -42.70 3.72
CA GLU A 35 14.27 -41.71 4.61
C GLU A 35 15.04 -40.60 3.90
N ILE A 36 15.61 -40.87 2.71
CA ILE A 36 16.39 -39.87 1.94
C ILE A 36 15.48 -39.19 0.90
N LEU A 37 14.58 -39.94 0.28
CA LEU A 37 13.71 -39.46 -0.78
C LEU A 37 12.68 -38.45 -0.26
N PHE A 38 12.09 -38.67 0.92
CA PHE A 38 11.10 -37.74 1.47
C PHE A 38 11.65 -36.36 1.78
N PRO A 39 12.78 -36.20 2.50
CA PRO A 39 13.38 -34.89 2.73
C PRO A 39 13.76 -34.18 1.45
N LEU A 40 14.30 -34.91 0.46
CA LEU A 40 14.62 -34.33 -0.85
C LEU A 40 13.35 -33.86 -1.56
N PHE A 41 12.27 -34.65 -1.51
CA PHE A 41 10.98 -34.29 -2.07
C PHE A 41 10.40 -33.04 -1.39
N PHE A 42 10.34 -33.00 -0.05
CA PHE A 42 9.86 -31.84 0.70
C PHE A 42 10.73 -30.59 0.46
N LEU A 43 12.05 -30.74 0.39
CA LEU A 43 12.97 -29.64 0.08
C LEU A 43 12.77 -29.10 -1.34
N PHE A 44 12.53 -29.99 -2.32
CA PHE A 44 12.20 -29.59 -3.67
C PHE A 44 10.89 -28.78 -3.73
N TRP A 45 9.85 -29.23 -3.02
CA TRP A 45 8.59 -28.49 -2.91
C TRP A 45 8.74 -27.15 -2.19
N LEU A 46 9.59 -27.04 -1.16
CA LEU A 46 9.92 -25.75 -0.53
C LEU A 46 10.53 -24.77 -1.52
N ILE A 47 11.47 -25.23 -2.34
CA ILE A 47 12.12 -24.39 -3.35
C ILE A 47 11.07 -23.90 -4.34
N LEU A 48 10.19 -24.79 -4.83
CA LEU A 48 9.09 -24.39 -5.72
C LEU A 48 8.18 -23.35 -5.08
N ILE A 49 7.73 -23.56 -3.83
CA ILE A 49 6.87 -22.61 -3.11
C ILE A 49 7.58 -21.26 -2.90
N SER A 50 8.87 -21.29 -2.54
CA SER A 50 9.69 -20.09 -2.37
C SER A 50 9.89 -19.34 -3.68
N MET A 51 9.99 -20.04 -4.81
CA MET A 51 10.07 -19.42 -6.14
C MET A 51 8.74 -18.82 -6.60
N MET A 52 7.61 -19.42 -6.21
CA MET A 52 6.28 -18.90 -6.53
C MET A 52 5.94 -17.59 -5.79
N HIS A 53 6.54 -17.37 -4.62
CA HIS A 53 6.36 -16.14 -3.84
C HIS A 53 7.70 -15.49 -3.47
N PRO A 54 8.39 -14.87 -4.45
CA PRO A 54 9.61 -14.17 -4.18
C PRO A 54 9.34 -12.96 -3.27
N ASN A 55 10.32 -12.64 -2.41
CA ASN A 55 10.25 -11.42 -1.62
C ASN A 55 10.23 -10.22 -2.57
N LYS A 56 9.25 -9.33 -2.37
CA LYS A 56 9.13 -8.12 -3.18
C LYS A 56 10.17 -7.11 -2.70
N LYS A 57 11.19 -6.87 -3.52
CA LYS A 57 12.10 -5.74 -3.35
C LYS A 57 11.47 -4.54 -4.03
N TYR A 58 11.24 -3.48 -3.27
CA TYR A 58 10.85 -2.19 -3.81
C TYR A 58 12.10 -1.34 -3.89
N GLU A 59 12.40 -0.84 -5.09
CA GLU A 59 13.51 0.07 -5.31
C GLU A 59 13.19 1.46 -4.73
N GLU A 60 14.22 2.26 -4.57
CA GLU A 60 14.08 3.64 -4.15
C GLU A 60 13.33 4.42 -5.23
N VAL A 61 12.29 5.15 -4.81
CA VAL A 61 11.50 6.00 -5.68
C VAL A 61 11.94 7.43 -5.41
N PRO A 62 12.47 8.16 -6.40
CA PRO A 62 12.84 9.57 -6.22
C PRO A 62 11.60 10.45 -6.07
N ASP A 63 11.80 11.65 -5.54
CA ASP A 63 10.76 12.69 -5.50
C ASP A 63 10.33 13.06 -6.93
N ILE A 64 9.02 13.25 -7.12
CA ILE A 64 8.46 13.65 -8.41
C ILE A 64 7.76 14.99 -8.24
N GLU A 65 8.31 16.03 -8.86
CA GLU A 65 7.62 17.32 -8.99
C GLU A 65 6.42 17.19 -9.92
N LEU A 66 5.26 17.65 -9.44
CA LEU A 66 4.06 17.82 -10.25
C LEU A 66 4.08 19.19 -10.91
N ASN A 67 3.35 19.28 -12.03
CA ASN A 67 3.15 20.57 -12.69
C ASN A 67 2.40 21.54 -11.75
N PRO A 68 2.62 22.86 -11.89
CA PRO A 68 1.82 23.86 -11.19
C PRO A 68 0.32 23.64 -11.40
N MET A 69 -0.50 24.19 -10.49
CA MET A 69 -1.95 24.10 -10.55
C MET A 69 -2.50 24.56 -11.90
N ASP A 70 -3.12 23.65 -12.64
CA ASP A 70 -3.71 23.95 -13.94
C ASP A 70 -5.18 24.35 -13.78
N LYS A 71 -5.46 25.65 -13.93
CA LYS A 71 -6.81 26.22 -13.84
C LYS A 71 -7.69 25.78 -15.00
N SER A 72 -7.12 25.45 -16.16
CA SER A 72 -7.89 25.12 -17.37
C SER A 72 -8.75 23.87 -17.19
N ILE A 73 -8.36 22.99 -16.26
CA ILE A 73 -9.08 21.76 -15.91
C ILE A 73 -10.47 22.06 -15.33
N LEU A 74 -10.61 23.21 -14.67
CA LEU A 74 -11.90 23.66 -14.12
C LEU A 74 -12.75 24.40 -15.15
N SER A 75 -12.32 24.53 -16.40
CA SER A 75 -13.06 25.27 -17.43
C SER A 75 -14.41 24.62 -17.73
N ASN A 76 -15.47 25.43 -17.80
CA ASN A 76 -16.86 24.99 -17.99
C ASN A 76 -17.44 24.20 -16.80
N LEU A 77 -16.78 24.24 -15.64
CA LEU A 77 -17.32 23.67 -14.41
C LEU A 77 -18.36 24.61 -13.80
N ILE A 78 -19.49 24.03 -13.43
CA ILE A 78 -20.56 24.67 -12.67
C ILE A 78 -20.30 24.40 -11.19
N LEU A 79 -20.07 25.48 -10.45
CA LEU A 79 -19.81 25.46 -9.03
C LEU A 79 -21.07 25.93 -8.28
N GLY A 80 -21.85 24.97 -7.80
CA GLY A 80 -23.00 25.25 -6.94
C GLY A 80 -22.56 25.40 -5.49
N TYR A 81 -23.11 26.37 -4.75
CA TYR A 81 -22.85 26.48 -3.31
C TYR A 81 -24.09 26.69 -2.46
N THR A 82 -24.01 26.23 -1.21
CA THR A 82 -25.10 26.30 -0.23
C THR A 82 -24.55 26.29 1.21
N PRO A 83 -25.23 26.91 2.20
CA PRO A 83 -26.35 27.84 2.05
C PRO A 83 -25.88 29.21 1.54
N VAL A 84 -26.79 29.93 0.89
CA VAL A 84 -26.55 31.31 0.45
C VAL A 84 -26.70 32.24 1.66
N THR A 85 -25.59 32.86 2.04
CA THR A 85 -25.51 33.87 3.11
C THR A 85 -24.62 35.01 2.64
N ASN A 86 -24.66 36.15 3.31
CA ASN A 86 -23.79 37.29 2.99
C ASN A 86 -22.30 36.91 2.99
N ILE A 87 -21.90 35.99 3.88
CA ILE A 87 -20.51 35.55 4.01
C ILE A 87 -20.16 34.57 2.89
N THR A 88 -20.95 33.52 2.70
CA THR A 88 -20.67 32.49 1.68
C THR A 88 -20.72 33.06 0.27
N SER A 89 -21.65 33.97 -0.02
CA SER A 89 -21.70 34.71 -1.29
C SER A 89 -20.44 35.56 -1.48
N SER A 90 -19.97 36.26 -0.44
CA SER A 90 -18.71 37.04 -0.54
C SER A 90 -17.46 36.17 -0.76
N ILE A 91 -17.42 34.96 -0.20
CA ILE A 91 -16.34 33.99 -0.45
C ILE A 91 -16.36 33.58 -1.91
N MET A 92 -17.52 33.13 -2.38
CA MET A 92 -17.67 32.59 -3.74
C MET A 92 -17.51 33.65 -4.82
N GLN A 93 -17.91 34.89 -4.54
CA GLN A 93 -17.67 36.04 -5.42
C GLN A 93 -16.18 36.33 -5.59
N ARG A 94 -15.36 36.18 -4.54
CA ARG A 94 -13.90 36.31 -4.66
C ARG A 94 -13.29 35.13 -5.42
N VAL A 95 -13.77 33.92 -5.18
CA VAL A 95 -13.32 32.74 -5.92
C VAL A 95 -13.57 32.91 -7.42
N SER A 96 -14.77 33.34 -7.81
CA SER A 96 -15.08 33.57 -9.21
C SER A 96 -14.34 34.79 -9.75
N ALA A 97 -14.40 35.96 -9.11
CA ALA A 97 -13.82 37.18 -9.68
C ALA A 97 -12.29 37.26 -9.62
N ASP A 98 -11.69 36.92 -8.47
CA ASP A 98 -10.27 37.16 -8.21
C ASP A 98 -9.40 35.94 -8.56
N HIS A 99 -9.94 34.72 -8.38
CA HIS A 99 -9.15 33.49 -8.50
C HIS A 99 -9.35 32.76 -9.83
N LEU A 100 -10.61 32.63 -10.26
CA LEU A 100 -11.04 31.78 -11.38
C LEU A 100 -12.07 32.48 -12.33
N PRO A 101 -11.76 33.68 -12.87
CA PRO A 101 -12.72 34.55 -13.59
C PRO A 101 -13.32 33.96 -14.86
N ASP A 102 -12.54 33.25 -15.66
CA ASP A 102 -12.98 32.74 -16.97
C ASP A 102 -13.24 31.24 -16.97
N VAL A 103 -13.18 30.62 -15.81
CA VAL A 103 -13.05 29.17 -15.67
C VAL A 103 -14.35 28.56 -15.12
N ILE A 104 -15.00 29.24 -14.17
CA ILE A 104 -16.10 28.65 -13.37
C ILE A 104 -17.39 29.45 -13.49
N ILE A 105 -18.51 28.74 -13.66
CA ILE A 105 -19.87 29.30 -13.55
C ILE A 105 -20.39 29.03 -12.13
N THR A 106 -20.69 30.07 -11.36
CA THR A 106 -21.20 29.91 -9.99
C THR A 106 -22.74 29.91 -9.95
N GLU A 107 -23.33 28.93 -9.28
CA GLU A 107 -24.78 28.84 -9.04
C GLU A 107 -25.09 28.86 -7.52
N GLU A 108 -26.12 29.59 -7.14
CA GLU A 108 -26.49 29.83 -5.74
C GLU A 108 -27.67 28.93 -5.32
N TYR A 109 -27.58 28.28 -4.16
CA TYR A 109 -28.63 27.37 -3.68
C TYR A 109 -29.01 27.61 -2.21
N ALA A 110 -30.32 27.70 -1.94
CA ALA A 110 -30.81 27.95 -0.59
C ALA A 110 -30.53 26.75 0.34
N ASN A 111 -30.67 25.52 -0.18
CA ASN A 111 -30.51 24.29 0.59
C ASN A 111 -29.72 23.22 -0.17
N GLU A 112 -29.09 22.31 0.58
CA GLU A 112 -28.37 21.16 0.02
C GLU A 112 -29.24 20.27 -0.88
N LYS A 113 -30.51 20.07 -0.54
CA LYS A 113 -31.45 19.27 -1.35
C LYS A 113 -31.67 19.84 -2.75
N GLU A 114 -31.77 21.16 -2.85
CA GLU A 114 -31.97 21.87 -4.11
C GLU A 114 -30.72 21.79 -4.99
N MET A 115 -29.56 22.00 -4.38
CA MET A 115 -28.27 21.83 -5.06
C MET A 115 -28.09 20.41 -5.58
N LEU A 116 -28.45 19.40 -4.77
CA LEU A 116 -28.39 17.99 -5.19
C LEU A 116 -29.35 17.69 -6.36
N ALA A 117 -30.58 18.20 -6.32
CA ALA A 117 -31.52 18.04 -7.42
C ALA A 117 -31.00 18.65 -8.74
N SER A 118 -30.34 19.81 -8.67
CA SER A 118 -29.70 20.44 -9.83
C SER A 118 -28.50 19.64 -10.32
N SER A 119 -27.66 19.14 -9.40
CA SER A 119 -26.48 18.33 -9.74
C SER A 119 -26.84 17.09 -10.57
N LEU A 120 -27.98 16.44 -10.29
CA LEU A 120 -28.49 15.29 -11.05
C LEU A 120 -28.84 15.62 -12.50
N SER A 121 -29.20 16.88 -12.78
CA SER A 121 -29.48 17.32 -14.15
C SER A 121 -28.22 17.63 -14.97
N LYS A 122 -27.06 17.79 -14.32
CA LYS A 122 -25.77 18.20 -14.94
C LYS A 122 -24.57 17.40 -14.36
N PRO A 123 -24.57 16.06 -14.43
CA PRO A 123 -23.66 15.24 -13.62
C PRO A 123 -22.18 15.35 -13.98
N SER A 124 -21.82 15.65 -15.23
CA SER A 124 -20.41 15.65 -15.65
C SER A 124 -19.69 16.98 -15.43
N ASN A 125 -20.40 18.05 -15.11
CA ASN A 125 -19.83 19.41 -15.07
C ASN A 125 -20.20 20.15 -13.77
N PHE A 126 -20.71 19.46 -12.74
CA PHE A 126 -21.20 20.10 -11.53
C PHE A 126 -20.37 19.70 -10.31
N VAL A 127 -19.95 20.70 -9.54
CA VAL A 127 -19.32 20.53 -8.22
C VAL A 127 -20.10 21.34 -7.19
N GLY A 128 -20.46 20.69 -6.09
CA GLY A 128 -21.17 21.33 -4.98
C GLY A 128 -20.24 21.73 -3.85
N VAL A 129 -20.44 22.92 -3.29
CA VAL A 129 -19.78 23.40 -2.07
C VAL A 129 -20.83 23.56 -0.98
N VAL A 130 -20.76 22.72 0.05
CA VAL A 130 -21.66 22.77 1.20
C VAL A 130 -20.91 23.40 2.37
N PHE A 131 -21.15 24.68 2.62
CA PHE A 131 -20.63 25.36 3.79
C PHE A 131 -21.37 24.89 5.04
N LYS A 132 -20.62 24.38 6.03
CA LYS A 132 -21.14 24.08 7.37
C LYS A 132 -21.00 25.29 8.28
N ASP A 133 -19.85 25.94 8.18
CA ASP A 133 -19.51 27.16 8.91
C ASP A 133 -18.69 28.10 8.00
N PHE A 134 -18.32 29.27 8.51
CA PHE A 134 -17.51 30.24 7.77
C PHE A 134 -16.07 29.76 7.45
N MET A 135 -15.54 28.74 8.14
CA MET A 135 -14.23 28.12 7.89
C MET A 135 -14.33 26.65 7.46
N SER A 136 -15.53 26.10 7.38
CA SER A 136 -15.73 24.67 7.19
C SER A 136 -16.70 24.44 6.05
N TYR A 137 -16.26 23.68 5.05
CA TYR A 137 -17.04 23.34 3.87
C TYR A 137 -16.75 21.92 3.44
N GLU A 138 -17.71 21.33 2.74
CA GLU A 138 -17.60 20.03 2.10
C GLU A 138 -17.70 20.22 0.60
N LEU A 139 -16.74 19.65 -0.14
CA LEU A 139 -16.82 19.58 -1.60
C LEU A 139 -17.49 18.29 -2.03
N ARG A 140 -18.42 18.40 -2.97
CA ARG A 140 -19.15 17.28 -3.57
C ARG A 140 -18.84 17.20 -5.05
N PHE A 141 -18.11 16.17 -5.40
CA PHE A 141 -17.79 15.81 -6.77
C PHE A 141 -18.57 14.57 -7.18
N PHE A 142 -18.80 14.43 -8.48
CA PHE A 142 -19.30 13.17 -9.01
C PHE A 142 -18.22 12.07 -8.89
N PRO A 143 -18.60 10.81 -8.61
CA PRO A 143 -17.65 9.72 -8.39
C PRO A 143 -16.65 9.49 -9.53
N ASP A 144 -16.99 9.90 -10.75
CA ASP A 144 -16.14 9.73 -11.92
C ASP A 144 -15.07 10.83 -12.09
N MET A 145 -15.18 11.94 -11.35
CA MET A 145 -14.26 13.09 -11.47
C MET A 145 -13.04 12.98 -10.57
N ILE A 146 -13.20 12.37 -9.40
CA ILE A 146 -12.15 12.25 -8.40
C ILE A 146 -12.10 10.82 -7.86
N PRO A 147 -10.91 10.29 -7.54
CA PRO A 147 -10.81 8.99 -6.90
C PRO A 147 -11.57 9.00 -5.57
N VAL A 148 -12.19 7.88 -5.24
CA VAL A 148 -12.89 7.70 -3.96
C VAL A 148 -11.88 7.74 -2.84
N SER A 149 -12.14 8.54 -1.80
CA SER A 149 -11.29 8.57 -0.61
C SER A 149 -11.34 7.21 0.09
N SER A 150 -10.27 6.44 -0.02
CA SER A 150 -10.11 5.21 0.73
C SER A 150 -9.53 5.54 2.11
N ILE A 151 -10.18 5.08 3.19
CA ILE A 151 -9.62 5.17 4.56
C ILE A 151 -8.34 4.30 4.65
N TYR A 152 -8.22 3.33 3.76
CA TYR A 152 -7.09 2.41 3.67
C TYR A 152 -6.22 2.76 2.47
N MET A 153 -5.25 3.65 2.68
CA MET A 153 -4.16 3.79 1.71
C MET A 153 -3.28 2.54 1.76
N ASP A 154 -3.25 1.75 0.69
CA ASP A 154 -2.28 0.67 0.53
C ASP A 154 -0.91 1.29 0.17
N SER A 155 -0.27 1.82 1.20
CA SER A 155 0.69 2.94 1.15
C SER A 155 2.08 2.61 0.56
N ARG A 156 2.26 1.54 -0.22
CA ARG A 156 3.64 0.99 -0.40
C ARG A 156 4.02 0.50 -1.78
N ALA A 157 3.24 0.80 -2.81
CA ALA A 157 3.73 0.81 -4.19
C ALA A 157 4.07 2.26 -4.55
N GLY A 158 5.22 2.50 -5.19
CA GLY A 158 5.64 3.84 -5.59
C GLY A 158 4.51 4.58 -6.30
N CYS A 159 4.16 5.78 -5.81
CA CYS A 159 3.15 6.64 -6.42
C CYS A 159 3.79 7.24 -7.69
N SER A 160 3.33 6.81 -8.86
CA SER A 160 3.70 7.45 -10.13
C SER A 160 2.68 8.53 -10.48
N LYS A 161 2.81 9.17 -11.65
CA LYS A 161 1.87 10.21 -12.12
C LYS A 161 0.40 9.75 -12.23
N SER A 162 0.11 8.45 -12.13
CA SER A 162 -1.24 7.89 -12.23
C SER A 162 -1.84 7.47 -10.89
N CYS A 163 -1.20 7.76 -9.75
CA CYS A 163 -1.73 7.38 -8.45
C CYS A 163 -2.88 8.30 -7.99
N GLU A 164 -3.70 7.84 -7.04
CA GLU A 164 -4.87 8.59 -6.54
C GLU A 164 -4.49 9.99 -6.02
N ALA A 165 -3.36 10.12 -5.32
CA ALA A 165 -2.86 11.42 -4.86
C ALA A 165 -2.52 12.37 -6.02
N ALA A 166 -1.88 11.85 -7.08
CA ALA A 166 -1.61 12.62 -8.29
C ALA A 166 -2.90 13.00 -9.02
N GLN A 167 -3.90 12.12 -9.00
CA GLN A 167 -5.22 12.38 -9.57
C GLN A 167 -5.96 13.51 -8.87
N TYR A 168 -5.90 13.61 -7.52
CA TYR A 168 -6.45 14.78 -6.81
C TYR A 168 -5.78 16.09 -7.19
N TRP A 169 -4.48 16.05 -7.48
CA TRP A 169 -3.77 17.22 -7.99
C TRP A 169 -4.23 17.59 -9.41
N SER A 170 -4.31 16.60 -10.30
CA SER A 170 -4.67 16.82 -11.71
C SER A 170 -6.17 16.94 -12.00
N SER A 171 -7.07 16.65 -11.05
CA SER A 171 -8.54 16.72 -11.27
C SER A 171 -9.11 18.12 -11.06
N GLY A 172 -8.29 19.08 -10.61
CA GLY A 172 -8.74 20.42 -10.24
C GLY A 172 -9.31 20.52 -8.81
N PHE A 173 -9.45 19.40 -8.09
CA PHE A 173 -9.88 19.39 -6.68
C PHE A 173 -9.02 20.32 -5.81
N THR A 174 -7.69 20.19 -5.93
CA THR A 174 -6.73 21.00 -5.16
C THR A 174 -6.76 22.48 -5.54
N VAL A 175 -6.99 22.79 -6.81
CA VAL A 175 -7.13 24.17 -7.29
C VAL A 175 -8.37 24.82 -6.70
N LEU A 176 -9.50 24.10 -6.73
CA LEU A 176 -10.75 24.57 -6.14
C LEU A 176 -10.60 24.77 -4.63
N GLN A 177 -10.05 23.78 -3.92
CA GLN A 177 -9.81 23.87 -2.48
C GLN A 177 -8.89 25.05 -2.13
N ALA A 178 -7.77 25.20 -2.83
CA ALA A 178 -6.84 26.31 -2.61
C ALA A 178 -7.49 27.67 -2.89
N SER A 179 -8.36 27.78 -3.91
CA SER A 179 -9.06 29.03 -4.23
C SER A 179 -10.07 29.43 -3.16
N ILE A 180 -10.83 28.47 -2.61
CA ILE A 180 -11.80 28.72 -1.54
C ILE A 180 -11.05 29.07 -0.25
N ASP A 181 -10.02 28.32 0.10
CA ASP A 181 -9.20 28.56 1.29
C ASP A 181 -8.51 29.94 1.22
N ALA A 182 -7.96 30.30 0.06
CA ALA A 182 -7.38 31.63 -0.18
C ALA A 182 -8.41 32.74 0.02
N ALA A 183 -9.65 32.56 -0.45
CA ALA A 183 -10.72 33.54 -0.31
C ALA A 183 -11.16 33.69 1.16
N ILE A 184 -11.27 32.58 1.89
CA ILE A 184 -11.58 32.57 3.33
C ILE A 184 -10.48 33.29 4.11
N ILE A 185 -9.20 32.97 3.84
CA ILE A 185 -8.05 33.61 4.49
C ILE A 185 -8.04 35.10 4.19
N GLN A 186 -8.26 35.50 2.93
CA GLN A 186 -8.31 36.90 2.55
C GLN A 186 -9.44 37.65 3.25
N LEU A 187 -10.62 37.05 3.37
CA LEU A 187 -11.74 37.66 4.10
C LEU A 187 -11.47 37.82 5.60
N LYS A 188 -10.64 36.95 6.19
CA LYS A 188 -10.33 37.00 7.63
C LYS A 188 -9.13 37.86 7.98
N THR A 189 -8.10 37.83 7.14
CA THR A 189 -6.81 38.47 7.41
C THR A 189 -6.61 39.74 6.60
N ASN A 190 -7.46 39.99 5.59
CA ASN A 190 -7.30 41.05 4.61
C ASN A 190 -6.01 40.95 3.78
N VAL A 191 -5.41 39.75 3.71
CA VAL A 191 -4.19 39.45 2.94
C VAL A 191 -4.52 38.47 1.82
N SER A 192 -4.15 38.80 0.58
CA SER A 192 -4.33 37.92 -0.58
C SER A 192 -3.15 36.97 -0.74
N LEU A 193 -3.40 35.66 -0.68
CA LEU A 193 -2.36 34.62 -0.84
C LEU A 193 -2.46 33.86 -2.17
N TRP A 194 -3.44 34.18 -3.01
CA TRP A 194 -3.74 33.39 -4.21
C TRP A 194 -2.56 33.27 -5.18
N LYS A 195 -1.83 34.36 -5.44
CA LYS A 195 -0.66 34.33 -6.35
C LYS A 195 0.46 33.42 -5.85
N GLU A 196 0.67 33.40 -4.54
CA GLU A 196 1.67 32.53 -3.91
C GLU A 196 1.23 31.07 -4.02
N LEU A 197 -0.03 30.78 -3.70
CA LEU A 197 -0.62 29.44 -3.80
C LEU A 197 -0.62 28.91 -5.23
N GLU A 198 -0.99 29.73 -6.22
CA GLU A 198 -0.97 29.37 -7.64
C GLU A 198 0.44 29.01 -8.12
N SER A 199 1.46 29.71 -7.63
CA SER A 199 2.85 29.46 -8.00
C SER A 199 3.46 28.22 -7.33
N THR A 200 2.78 27.66 -6.32
CA THR A 200 3.30 26.50 -5.60
C THR A 200 3.25 25.23 -6.45
N LYS A 201 4.28 24.40 -6.29
CA LYS A 201 4.37 23.09 -6.92
C LYS A 201 4.20 22.02 -5.84
N ALA A 202 3.42 21.00 -6.15
CA ALA A 202 3.38 19.80 -5.33
C ALA A 202 4.54 18.87 -5.70
N VAL A 203 5.07 18.19 -4.69
CA VAL A 203 6.06 17.13 -4.85
C VAL A 203 5.47 15.87 -4.26
N ILE A 204 5.39 14.82 -5.09
CA ILE A 204 5.12 13.48 -4.60
C ILE A 204 6.40 13.00 -3.93
N MET A 205 6.35 12.81 -2.62
CA MET A 205 7.50 12.33 -1.85
C MET A 205 7.88 10.92 -2.30
N GLY A 206 9.17 10.78 -2.59
CA GLY A 206 9.83 9.52 -2.82
C GLY A 206 9.83 8.62 -1.59
N GLY A 207 10.14 7.35 -1.82
CA GLY A 207 10.22 6.34 -0.78
C GLY A 207 11.55 5.62 -0.84
N ASN A 208 12.18 5.40 0.32
CA ASN A 208 13.41 4.63 0.40
C ASN A 208 13.19 3.17 -0.04
N CYS A 209 14.25 2.56 -0.59
CA CYS A 209 14.28 1.13 -0.90
C CYS A 209 13.88 0.32 0.35
N TYR A 210 12.87 -0.54 0.21
CA TYR A 210 12.40 -1.38 1.30
C TYR A 210 12.18 -2.82 0.85
N TYR A 211 12.60 -3.75 1.71
CA TYR A 211 12.39 -5.16 1.50
C TYR A 211 11.09 -5.59 2.18
N ARG A 212 10.04 -5.84 1.39
CA ARG A 212 8.79 -6.38 1.95
C ARG A 212 8.98 -7.86 2.20
N ASN A 213 9.42 -8.17 3.40
CA ASN A 213 9.38 -9.53 3.93
C ASN A 213 7.93 -9.93 4.15
N SER A 214 7.48 -10.93 3.40
CA SER A 214 6.20 -11.59 3.68
C SER A 214 6.37 -12.44 4.94
N TYR A 215 6.21 -11.85 6.12
CA TYR A 215 6.33 -12.53 7.42
C TYR A 215 5.47 -13.81 7.51
N LEU A 216 4.35 -13.86 6.79
CA LEU A 216 3.52 -15.07 6.70
C LEU A 216 4.22 -16.18 5.91
N PHE A 217 4.80 -15.87 4.74
CA PHE A 217 5.54 -16.86 3.95
C PHE A 217 6.76 -17.39 4.69
N SER A 218 7.53 -16.50 5.32
CA SER A 218 8.69 -16.92 6.11
C SER A 218 8.30 -17.85 7.27
N ARG A 219 7.19 -17.55 7.98
CA ARG A 219 6.65 -18.42 9.03
C ARG A 219 6.17 -19.78 8.51
N LEU A 220 5.53 -19.81 7.35
CA LEU A 220 5.06 -21.06 6.72
C LEU A 220 6.23 -21.94 6.27
N ILE A 221 7.31 -21.35 5.73
CA ILE A 221 8.53 -22.07 5.35
C ILE A 221 9.17 -22.73 6.59
N LEU A 222 9.23 -22.03 7.72
CA LEU A 222 9.76 -22.58 8.98
C LEU A 222 8.91 -23.74 9.51
N LEU A 223 7.59 -23.60 9.52
CA LEU A 223 6.67 -24.68 9.92
C LEU A 223 6.86 -25.92 9.03
N TYR A 224 6.95 -25.70 7.72
CA TYR A 224 7.13 -26.76 6.74
C TYR A 224 8.46 -27.50 6.95
N LEU A 225 9.56 -26.78 7.20
CA LEU A 225 10.85 -27.40 7.50
C LEU A 225 10.75 -28.34 8.71
N VAL A 226 10.08 -27.93 9.79
CA VAL A 226 9.87 -28.77 10.97
C VAL A 226 9.11 -30.05 10.62
N ILE A 227 8.06 -29.95 9.80
CA ILE A 227 7.28 -31.12 9.34
C ILE A 227 8.12 -32.04 8.45
N ALA A 228 8.91 -31.48 7.54
CA ALA A 228 9.77 -32.23 6.63
C ALA A 228 10.86 -33.03 7.36
N PHE A 229 11.38 -32.51 8.49
CA PHE A 229 12.40 -33.19 9.30
C PHE A 229 11.84 -34.09 10.41
N SER A 230 10.56 -33.98 10.76
CA SER A 230 9.90 -34.82 11.78
C SER A 230 10.05 -36.35 11.57
N PRO A 231 9.92 -36.88 10.33
CA PRO A 231 10.10 -38.31 10.09
C PRO A 231 11.48 -38.83 10.50
N PHE A 232 12.55 -38.03 10.37
CA PHE A 232 13.88 -38.44 10.83
C PHE A 232 13.92 -38.65 12.34
N GLY A 233 13.29 -37.75 13.11
CA GLY A 233 13.18 -37.89 14.56
C GLY A 233 12.41 -39.16 14.94
N TYR A 234 11.33 -39.44 14.22
CA TYR A 234 10.51 -40.64 14.42
C TYR A 234 11.28 -41.95 14.12
N PHE A 235 11.98 -42.04 12.99
CA PHE A 235 12.79 -43.21 12.65
C PHE A 235 13.96 -43.40 13.61
N LEU A 236 14.61 -42.32 14.03
CA LEU A 236 15.67 -42.36 15.05
C LEU A 236 15.13 -42.90 16.38
N ALA A 237 13.98 -42.39 16.84
CA ALA A 237 13.34 -42.83 18.07
C ALA A 237 12.96 -44.32 18.04
N ILE A 238 12.37 -44.80 16.93
CA ILE A 238 12.08 -46.22 16.73
C ILE A 238 13.35 -47.07 16.82
N HIS A 239 14.43 -46.65 16.16
CA HIS A 239 15.69 -47.42 16.18
C HIS A 239 16.39 -47.41 17.56
N ILE A 240 16.12 -46.42 18.41
CA ILE A 240 16.60 -46.38 19.80
C ILE A 240 15.73 -47.25 20.71
N VAL A 241 14.41 -47.21 20.54
CA VAL A 241 13.44 -47.91 21.41
C VAL A 241 13.30 -49.40 21.07
N ILE A 242 13.46 -49.80 19.81
CA ILE A 242 13.40 -51.22 19.37
C ILE A 242 14.74 -51.96 19.62
N LYS A 243 15.61 -51.40 20.46
CA LYS A 243 16.92 -51.99 20.76
C LYS A 243 16.89 -52.86 22.01
#